data_AF-A0A9W8TH94-F1
#
_entry.id   AF-A0A9W8TH94-F1
#
_cell.length_a   1.000
_cell.length_b   1.000
_cell.length_c   1.000
_cell.angle_alpha   90.00
_cell.angle_beta   90.00
_cell.angle_gamma   90.00
#
_symmetry.space_group_name_H-M   'P 1'
#
loop_
_entity.id
_entity.type
_entity.pdbx_description
1 polymer ?
#
loop_
_entity_poly.entity_id
_entity_poly.type
_entity_poly.pdbx_seq_one_letter_code
_entity_poly.pdbx_strand_id
1 'polypeptide(L)'
;MTGEPPLVINDNQIIDFAGKHFEENARSTGCWNGRQIRNAFQIASSLAHHQYAIQVENAHELGQQPPTAPVLDRSLFEKVQMSTQSFDRHMMETKGFDTELPLRSTFYQEGRFE
;
A
#
# COMPACT_ATOMS: atom_id res chain seq x y z
N MET A 1 13.00 16.39 16.60
CA MET A 1 11.63 15.83 16.58
C MET A 1 10.77 16.80 15.79
N THR A 2 10.09 16.36 14.75
CA THR A 2 9.42 17.19 13.73
C THR A 2 8.10 17.83 14.19
N GLY A 3 7.65 17.57 15.41
CA GLY A 3 6.38 18.09 15.95
C GLY A 3 5.13 17.41 15.38
N GLU A 4 5.30 16.51 14.41
CA GLU A 4 4.22 15.72 13.82
C GLU A 4 3.82 14.57 14.75
N PRO A 5 2.51 14.25 14.82
CA PRO A 5 2.02 13.14 15.62
C PRO A 5 2.58 11.81 15.08
N PRO A 6 2.97 10.88 15.97
CA PRO A 6 3.51 9.58 15.56
C PRO A 6 2.45 8.74 14.84
N LEU A 7 2.87 7.98 13.85
CA LEU A 7 2.01 7.01 13.17
C LEU A 7 1.65 5.86 14.12
N VAL A 8 0.36 5.69 14.40
CA VAL A 8 -0.15 4.59 15.23
C VAL A 8 -0.34 3.36 14.34
N ILE A 9 0.28 2.25 14.72
CA ILE A 9 0.21 0.99 13.96
C ILE A 9 -0.82 0.07 14.61
N ASN A 10 -1.84 -0.33 13.85
CA ASN A 10 -2.76 -1.39 14.27
C ASN A 10 -2.25 -2.75 13.77
N ASP A 11 -1.32 -3.31 14.52
CA ASP A 11 -0.63 -4.57 14.22
C ASP A 11 -1.59 -5.74 13.97
N ASN A 12 -2.59 -5.92 14.83
CA ASN A 12 -3.57 -6.99 14.71
C ASN A 12 -4.32 -6.97 13.38
N GLN A 13 -4.76 -5.78 12.94
CA GLN A 13 -5.45 -5.64 11.66
C GLN A 13 -4.51 -5.87 10.47
N ILE A 14 -3.24 -5.47 10.57
CA ILE A 14 -2.25 -5.68 9.51
C ILE A 14 -1.91 -7.17 9.37
N ILE A 15 -1.77 -7.88 10.49
CA ILE A 15 -1.52 -9.33 10.49
C ILE A 15 -2.73 -10.09 9.93
N ASP A 16 -3.95 -9.71 10.33
CA ASP A 16 -5.20 -10.28 9.78
C ASP A 16 -5.28 -10.08 8.26
N PHE A 17 -4.99 -8.86 7.78
CA PHE A 17 -4.88 -8.58 6.35
C PHE A 17 -3.84 -9.48 5.67
N ALA A 18 -2.64 -9.61 6.25
CA ALA A 18 -1.58 -10.40 5.65
C ALA A 18 -1.95 -11.88 5.52
N GLY A 19 -2.60 -12.45 6.54
CA GLY A 19 -3.11 -13.82 6.51
C GLY A 19 -4.14 -14.01 5.40
N LYS A 20 -5.17 -13.15 5.38
CA LYS A 20 -6.21 -13.19 4.33
C LYS A 20 -5.64 -12.99 2.93
N HIS A 21 -4.76 -12.01 2.75
CA HIS A 21 -4.09 -11.74 1.47
C HIS A 21 -3.27 -12.95 1.00
N PHE A 22 -2.55 -13.60 1.91
CA PHE A 22 -1.80 -14.81 1.59
C PHE A 22 -2.73 -15.94 1.16
N GLU A 23 -3.78 -16.25 1.92
CA GLU A 23 -4.73 -17.32 1.60
C GLU A 23 -5.42 -17.11 0.25
N GLU A 24 -5.86 -15.89 -0.04
CA GLU A 24 -6.53 -15.53 -1.29
C GLU A 24 -5.60 -15.63 -2.51
N ASN A 25 -4.29 -15.41 -2.33
CA ASN A 25 -3.32 -15.39 -3.42
C ASN A 25 -2.38 -16.60 -3.43
N ALA A 26 -2.45 -17.50 -2.45
CA ALA A 26 -1.55 -18.66 -2.32
C ALA A 26 -1.64 -19.63 -3.51
N ARG A 27 -2.75 -19.62 -4.25
CA ARG A 27 -2.97 -20.45 -5.44
C ARG A 27 -2.61 -19.73 -6.75
N SER A 28 -2.10 -18.50 -6.69
CA SER A 28 -1.78 -17.67 -7.86
C SER A 28 -0.37 -17.05 -7.73
N THR A 29 0.10 -16.37 -8.78
CA THR A 29 1.31 -15.53 -8.73
C THR A 29 1.07 -14.18 -8.03
N GLY A 30 -0.03 -14.05 -7.27
CA GLY A 30 -0.50 -12.78 -6.70
C GLY A 30 0.08 -12.44 -5.32
N CYS A 31 0.84 -13.32 -4.70
CA CYS A 31 1.46 -13.05 -3.40
C CYS A 31 2.49 -11.93 -3.52
N TRP A 32 2.43 -10.97 -2.59
CA TRP A 32 3.44 -9.92 -2.53
C TRP A 32 4.82 -10.47 -2.15
N ASN A 33 5.81 -10.16 -2.97
CA ASN A 33 7.22 -10.35 -2.62
C ASN A 33 7.69 -9.26 -1.64
N GLY A 34 8.88 -9.46 -1.07
CA GLY A 34 9.42 -8.55 -0.04
C GLY A 34 9.52 -7.09 -0.48
N ARG A 35 9.60 -6.80 -1.78
CA ARG A 35 9.60 -5.42 -2.26
C ARG A 35 8.20 -4.85 -2.37
N GLN A 36 7.24 -5.62 -2.88
CA GLN A 36 5.83 -5.22 -2.90
C GLN A 36 5.34 -4.90 -1.49
N ILE A 37 5.74 -5.71 -0.50
CA ILE A 37 5.46 -5.45 0.92
C ILE A 37 6.03 -4.10 1.35
N ARG A 38 7.32 -3.83 1.12
CA ARG A 38 7.94 -2.54 1.50
C ARG A 38 7.23 -1.35 0.83
N ASN A 39 6.97 -1.45 -0.46
CA ASN A 39 6.28 -0.40 -1.20
C ASN A 39 4.86 -0.17 -0.66
N ALA A 40 4.15 -1.25 -0.31
CA ALA A 40 2.82 -1.16 0.29
C ALA A 40 2.85 -0.39 1.62
N PHE A 41 3.82 -0.67 2.49
CA PHE A 41 3.98 0.09 3.74
C PHE A 41 4.31 1.57 3.52
N GLN A 42 5.12 1.90 2.50
CA GLN A 42 5.41 3.29 2.15
C GLN A 42 4.16 4.03 1.68
N ILE A 43 3.39 3.42 0.77
CA ILE A 43 2.15 4.00 0.24
C ILE A 43 1.10 4.11 1.34
N ALA A 44 0.88 3.05 2.13
CA ALA A 44 -0.09 3.03 3.20
C ALA A 44 0.23 4.08 4.27
N SER A 45 1.49 4.23 4.67
CA SER A 45 1.90 5.29 5.61
C SER A 45 1.60 6.69 5.06
N SER A 46 1.91 6.94 3.78
CA SER A 46 1.58 8.21 3.12
C SER A 46 0.08 8.49 3.11
N LEU A 47 -0.74 7.48 2.79
CA LEU A 47 -2.19 7.59 2.82
C LEU A 47 -2.73 7.85 4.23
N ALA A 48 -2.15 7.24 5.27
CA ALA A 48 -2.53 7.47 6.66
C ALA A 48 -2.32 8.95 7.06
N HIS A 49 -1.17 9.54 6.72
CA HIS A 49 -0.90 10.95 6.97
C HIS A 49 -1.85 11.88 6.20
N HIS A 50 -2.11 11.57 4.93
CA HIS A 50 -3.03 12.35 4.12
C HIS A 50 -4.48 12.29 4.64
N GLN A 51 -4.96 11.09 5.00
CA GLN A 51 -6.29 10.92 5.60
C GLN A 51 -6.42 11.64 6.93
N TYR A 52 -5.37 11.59 7.76
CA TYR A 52 -5.32 12.33 9.02
C TYR A 52 -5.44 13.84 8.79
N ALA A 53 -4.69 14.40 7.83
CA ALA A 53 -4.75 15.82 7.51
C ALA A 53 -6.18 16.26 7.11
N ILE A 54 -6.84 15.48 6.24
CA ILE A 54 -8.24 15.74 5.85
C ILE A 54 -9.19 15.65 7.04
N GLN A 55 -9.03 14.66 7.91
CA GLN A 55 -9.90 14.49 9.07
C GLN A 55 -9.74 15.62 10.08
N VAL A 56 -8.51 16.13 10.27
CA VAL A 56 -8.24 17.29 11.12
C VAL A 56 -8.94 18.53 10.56
N GLU A 57 -8.77 18.81 9.26
CA GLU A 57 -9.43 19.93 8.58
C GLU A 57 -10.96 19.86 8.72
N ASN A 58 -11.55 18.70 8.39
CA ASN A 58 -12.99 18.50 8.51
C ASN A 58 -13.50 18.65 9.96
N ALA A 59 -12.74 18.19 10.95
CA ALA A 59 -13.12 18.33 12.35
C ALA A 59 -13.11 19.81 12.78
N HIS A 60 -12.16 20.61 12.29
CA HIS A 60 -12.14 22.05 12.52
C HIS A 60 -13.35 22.75 11.92
N GLU A 61 -13.73 22.41 10.68
CA GLU A 61 -14.92 22.98 10.02
C GLU A 61 -16.22 22.64 10.75
N LEU A 62 -16.33 21.42 11.29
CA LEU A 62 -17.52 20.94 11.99
C LEU A 62 -17.53 21.28 13.49
N GLY A 63 -16.48 21.93 14.01
CA GLY A 63 -16.32 22.19 15.44
C GLY A 63 -16.20 20.92 16.30
N GLN A 64 -15.75 19.82 15.69
CA GLN A 64 -15.53 18.53 16.34
C GLN A 64 -14.08 18.40 16.82
N GLN A 65 -13.84 17.45 17.72
CA GLN A 65 -12.47 17.14 18.14
C GLN A 65 -11.73 16.43 17.00
N PRO A 66 -10.55 16.93 16.57
CA PRO A 66 -9.77 16.28 15.54
C PRO A 66 -9.20 14.94 16.05
N PRO A 67 -8.90 13.99 15.14
CA PRO A 67 -8.19 12.77 15.51
C PRO A 67 -6.82 13.10 16.11
N THR A 68 -6.35 12.24 17.01
CA THR A 68 -5.09 12.47 17.76
C THR A 68 -3.84 12.12 16.96
N ALA A 69 -3.93 11.15 16.05
CA ALA A 69 -2.80 10.67 15.27
C ALA A 69 -3.25 9.97 13.97
N PRO A 70 -2.40 9.92 12.93
CA PRO A 70 -2.61 9.04 11.79
C PRO A 70 -2.54 7.58 12.20
N VAL A 71 -3.39 6.75 11.61
CA VAL A 71 -3.49 5.31 11.93
C VAL A 71 -3.18 4.49 10.68
N LEU A 72 -2.27 3.54 10.82
CA LEU A 72 -1.99 2.52 9.82
C LEU A 72 -2.81 1.26 10.13
N ASP A 73 -3.85 1.01 9.33
CA ASP A 73 -4.77 -0.12 9.48
C ASP A 73 -4.90 -0.95 8.19
N ARG A 74 -5.68 -2.03 8.24
CA ARG A 74 -5.92 -2.91 7.08
C ARG A 74 -6.55 -2.22 5.88
N SER A 75 -7.36 -1.18 6.08
CA SER A 75 -8.12 -0.54 5.00
C SER A 75 -7.19 0.11 3.98
N LEU A 76 -6.04 0.61 4.45
CA LEU A 76 -4.99 1.16 3.62
C LEU A 76 -4.31 0.10 2.77
N PHE A 77 -4.05 -1.07 3.34
CA PHE A 77 -3.47 -2.20 2.60
C PHE A 77 -4.45 -2.81 1.59
N GLU A 78 -5.74 -2.87 1.91
CA GLU A 78 -6.80 -3.26 0.97
C GLU A 78 -6.83 -2.32 -0.24
N LYS A 79 -6.72 -1.00 -0.03
CA LYS A 79 -6.62 -0.03 -1.14
C LYS A 79 -5.37 -0.24 -1.99
N VAL A 80 -4.22 -0.50 -1.38
CA VAL A 80 -2.97 -0.80 -2.10
C VAL A 80 -3.12 -2.07 -2.94
N GLN A 81 -3.74 -3.11 -2.37
CA GLN A 81 -3.99 -4.37 -3.08
C GLN A 81 -4.93 -4.17 -4.27
N MET A 82 -6.05 -3.48 -4.07
CA MET A 82 -7.00 -3.16 -5.15
C MET A 82 -6.34 -2.37 -6.27
N SER A 83 -5.51 -1.38 -5.92
CA SER A 83 -4.78 -0.56 -6.91
C SER A 83 -3.76 -1.40 -7.68
N THR A 84 -3.03 -2.28 -7.00
CA THR A 84 -2.06 -3.20 -7.61
C THR A 84 -2.74 -4.15 -8.59
N GLN A 85 -3.84 -4.79 -8.19
CA GLN A 85 -4.61 -5.69 -9.06
C GLN A 85 -5.21 -4.97 -10.26
N SER A 86 -5.74 -3.76 -10.06
CA SER A 86 -6.31 -2.95 -11.15
C SER A 86 -5.23 -2.55 -12.16
N PHE A 87 -4.05 -2.19 -11.68
CA PHE A 87 -2.91 -1.89 -12.52
C PHE A 87 -2.44 -3.13 -13.31
N ASP A 88 -2.27 -4.27 -12.66
CA ASP A 88 -1.85 -5.50 -13.32
C ASP A 88 -2.87 -5.94 -14.39
N ARG A 89 -4.17 -5.84 -14.10
CA ARG A 89 -5.24 -6.08 -15.09
C ARG A 89 -5.12 -5.14 -16.29
N HIS A 90 -4.99 -3.84 -16.04
CA HIS A 90 -4.85 -2.85 -17.11
C HIS A 90 -3.61 -3.11 -17.99
N MET A 91 -2.50 -3.53 -17.36
CA MET A 91 -1.28 -3.90 -18.07
C MET A 91 -1.47 -5.15 -18.93
N MET A 92 -2.22 -6.15 -18.46
CA MET A 92 -2.54 -7.34 -19.25
C MET A 92 -3.43 -7.01 -20.45
N GLU A 93 -4.45 -6.17 -20.25
CA GLU A 93 -5.40 -5.76 -21.29
C GLU A 93 -4.74 -4.91 -22.39
N THR A 94 -3.85 -3.98 -22.00
CA THR A 94 -3.22 -3.05 -22.93
C THR A 94 -2.05 -3.67 -23.69
N LYS A 95 -1.35 -4.67 -23.12
CA LYS A 95 -0.15 -5.27 -23.73
C LYS A 95 -0.39 -6.46 -24.65
N GLY A 96 -1.63 -6.92 -24.83
CA GLY A 96 -2.01 -7.92 -25.84
C GLY A 96 -1.01 -9.07 -26.02
N PHE A 97 -1.05 -10.10 -25.15
CA PHE A 97 -0.39 -11.41 -25.31
C PHE A 97 0.99 -11.41 -26.00
N ASP A 98 1.89 -10.48 -25.67
CA ASP A 98 3.29 -10.60 -26.12
C ASP A 98 3.94 -11.73 -25.30
N THR A 99 4.23 -12.84 -25.96
CA THR A 99 4.72 -14.12 -25.40
C THR A 99 6.11 -14.04 -24.73
N GLU A 100 6.67 -12.85 -24.61
CA GLU A 100 7.89 -12.60 -23.84
C GLU A 100 7.54 -11.83 -22.58
N LEU A 101 7.14 -12.55 -21.53
CA LEU A 101 7.22 -12.04 -20.18
C LEU A 101 8.71 -12.01 -19.80
N PRO A 102 9.42 -10.85 -19.77
CA PRO A 102 10.55 -10.78 -18.89
C PRO A 102 9.93 -10.96 -17.51
N LEU A 103 10.25 -12.07 -16.84
CA LEU A 103 9.98 -12.28 -15.41
C LEU A 103 10.21 -10.94 -14.74
N ARG A 104 9.11 -10.26 -14.39
CA ARG A 104 9.08 -8.87 -13.91
C ARG A 104 9.60 -8.88 -12.48
N SER A 105 10.88 -9.19 -12.37
CA SER A 105 11.80 -8.75 -11.34
C SER A 105 11.74 -7.23 -11.40
N THR A 106 10.72 -6.69 -10.74
CA THR A 106 10.74 -5.27 -10.42
C THR A 106 12.10 -5.03 -9.77
N PHE A 107 12.86 -4.09 -10.35
CA PHE A 107 14.13 -3.55 -9.89
C PHE A 107 15.37 -4.46 -10.12
N TYR A 108 15.79 -4.60 -11.38
CA TYR A 108 17.22 -4.65 -11.64
C TYR A 108 17.79 -3.23 -11.61
N GLN A 109 18.73 -3.07 -10.69
CA GLN A 109 19.56 -1.92 -10.42
C GLN A 109 20.56 -1.78 -11.58
N GLU A 110 20.40 -0.79 -12.45
CA GLU A 110 21.52 -0.30 -13.26
C GLU A 110 22.45 0.52 -12.37
N GLY A 111 23.28 -0.21 -11.62
CA GLY A 111 24.55 0.28 -11.13
C GLY A 111 25.64 -0.23 -12.07
N ARG A 112 25.82 0.42 -13.22
CA ARG A 112 27.10 0.43 -13.92
C ARG A 112 27.60 1.87 -13.95
N PHE A 113 28.46 2.20 -13.00
CA PHE A 113 29.45 3.24 -13.19
C PHE A 113 30.74 2.51 -13.55
N GLU A 114 31.23 2.76 -14.76
CA GLU A 114 32.64 2.52 -15.14
C GLU A 114 33.56 3.49 -14.40
#